data_AF-V5GNF7-F1
#
_entry.id   AF-V5GNF7-F1
#
_cell.length_a   1.000
_cell.length_b   1.000
_cell.length_c   1.000
_cell.angle_alpha   90.00
_cell.angle_beta   90.00
_cell.angle_gamma   90.00
#
_symmetry.space_group_name_H-M   'P 1'
#
loop_
_entity.id
_entity.type
_entity.pdbx_description
1 polymer ?
#
loop_
_entity_poly.entity_id
_entity_poly.type
_entity_poly.pdbx_seq_one_letter_code
_entity_poly.pdbx_strand_id
1 'polypeptide(L)'
;MSQFAGEGELDINWAVHKEWPEGLMEEERLLLDYFKKLKFIYLEQETKMRFMADIQDDLESGKEATVYSATEVAERERVAKTLKTQLTEAKAEVRGLRKEVDAAADELFEPWQEVDQDSREAEVLIKEIGDMELELAKIRAQSHGKGGNVAAIAGRDGPLTTTEAEEYLDGQVEEMTALEGKTADVKKAIEATKKDLVSSLRALDRINAERSLAEKFASEAKLGMGVDGGRDLETERLCASHAATISLLRSLLGIDEIEAISPTEIRITYKLPLDSILQQSQQEAAGKAAGSRRKRKSIALPDQSLVHVNLRFKDVGGRIDEVSVTSSKGEQYDMPEASMARLRALQKANDVPLIVQEVLAAF
;
A
#
# COMPACT_ATOMS: atom_id res chain seq x y z
N MET A 1 3.79 17.96 19.75
CA MET A 1 3.62 18.61 18.42
C MET A 1 4.60 18.05 17.37
N SER A 2 4.97 16.76 17.44
CA SER A 2 5.91 16.10 16.51
C SER A 2 5.23 14.99 15.69
N GLN A 3 3.92 15.07 15.49
CA GLN A 3 3.12 13.99 14.89
C GLN A 3 2.52 14.32 13.51
N PHE A 4 2.92 15.43 12.88
CA PHE A 4 2.41 15.81 11.55
C PHE A 4 3.42 15.69 10.41
N ALA A 5 4.63 15.19 10.66
CA ALA A 5 5.58 14.89 9.59
C ALA A 5 5.31 13.49 9.04
N GLY A 6 4.17 13.32 8.36
CA GLY A 6 3.93 12.13 7.54
C GLY A 6 4.75 12.23 6.26
N GLU A 7 5.57 11.21 5.99
CA GLU A 7 6.32 11.00 4.74
C GLU A 7 5.35 10.67 3.58
N GLY A 8 4.48 11.59 3.24
CA GLY A 8 3.79 11.58 1.95
C GLY A 8 4.68 12.30 0.94
N GLU A 9 5.14 11.60 -0.10
CA GLU A 9 5.63 12.28 -1.30
C GLU A 9 4.55 13.30 -1.71
N LEU A 10 4.88 14.59 -1.70
CA LEU A 10 4.01 15.60 -2.27
C LEU A 10 3.82 15.25 -3.74
N ASP A 11 2.65 14.72 -4.09
CA ASP A 11 2.26 14.44 -5.46
C ASP A 11 1.96 15.79 -6.15
N ILE A 12 3.04 16.51 -6.48
CA ILE A 12 2.98 17.81 -7.15
C ILE A 12 2.50 17.53 -8.57
N ASN A 13 1.30 17.99 -8.91
CA ASN A 13 0.75 17.86 -10.24
C ASN A 13 1.45 18.84 -11.20
N TRP A 14 2.64 18.46 -11.67
CA TRP A 14 3.50 19.25 -12.56
C TRP A 14 2.82 19.70 -13.86
N ALA A 15 1.74 19.03 -14.27
CA ALA A 15 0.97 19.42 -15.45
C ALA A 15 0.22 20.75 -15.25
N VAL A 16 -0.31 21.01 -14.05
CA VAL A 16 -1.02 22.24 -13.70
C VAL A 16 -0.06 23.44 -13.68
N HIS A 17 1.17 23.24 -13.18
CA HIS A 17 2.18 24.29 -13.09
C HIS A 17 2.83 24.63 -14.45
N LYS A 18 2.66 23.79 -15.46
CA LYS A 18 3.14 24.05 -16.84
C LYS A 18 2.23 25.05 -17.58
N GLU A 19 0.95 25.11 -17.23
CA GLU A 19 -0.04 25.97 -17.87
C GLU A 19 -0.07 27.38 -17.26
N TRP A 20 0.39 27.54 -16.01
CA TRP A 20 0.41 28.84 -15.31
C TRP A 20 1.66 29.05 -14.45
N PRO A 21 2.82 29.32 -15.08
CA PRO A 21 4.09 29.53 -14.38
C PRO A 21 4.11 30.77 -13.48
N GLU A 22 3.33 31.81 -13.83
CA GLU A 22 3.18 33.01 -12.99
C GLU A 22 2.45 32.71 -11.67
N GLY A 23 1.46 31.81 -11.69
CA GLY A 23 0.75 31.38 -10.48
C GLY A 23 1.64 30.62 -9.50
N LEU A 24 2.58 29.81 -10.00
CA LEU A 24 3.56 29.11 -9.16
C LEU A 24 4.48 30.10 -8.43
N MET A 25 4.93 31.15 -9.12
CA MET A 25 5.75 32.21 -8.50
C MET A 25 4.96 32.99 -7.43
N GLU A 26 3.66 33.20 -7.67
CA GLU A 26 2.79 33.89 -6.73
C GLU A 26 2.47 33.02 -5.51
N GLU A 27 2.22 31.72 -5.71
CA GLU A 27 2.07 30.72 -4.64
C GLU A 27 3.35 30.58 -3.81
N GLU A 28 4.52 30.50 -4.44
CA GLU A 28 5.81 30.45 -3.75
C GLU A 28 5.98 31.69 -2.86
N ARG A 29 5.68 32.88 -3.38
CA ARG A 29 5.74 34.12 -2.62
C ARG A 29 4.78 34.11 -1.43
N LEU A 30 3.54 33.63 -1.62
CA LEU A 30 2.54 33.53 -0.56
C LEU A 30 2.94 32.51 0.50
N LEU A 31 3.49 31.36 0.10
CA LEU A 31 4.03 30.34 0.99
C LEU A 31 5.20 30.89 1.81
N LEU A 32 6.13 31.61 1.19
CA LEU A 32 7.23 32.27 1.90
C LEU A 32 6.73 33.27 2.95
N ASP A 33 5.72 34.08 2.61
CA ASP A 33 5.12 35.01 3.57
C ASP A 33 4.33 34.30 4.68
N TYR A 34 3.68 33.19 4.36
CA TYR A 34 3.03 32.32 5.35
C TYR A 34 4.07 31.71 6.30
N PHE A 35 5.17 31.16 5.80
CA PHE A 35 6.25 30.61 6.64
C PHE A 35 6.90 31.67 7.54
N LYS A 36 7.10 32.90 7.04
CA LYS A 36 7.57 34.01 7.88
C LYS A 36 6.60 34.26 9.03
N LYS A 37 5.29 34.33 8.77
CA LYS A 37 4.26 34.52 9.79
C LYS A 37 4.21 33.34 10.76
N LEU A 38 4.24 32.12 10.25
CA LEU A 38 4.19 30.89 11.05
C LEU A 38 5.37 30.81 12.03
N LYS A 39 6.57 31.21 11.59
CA LYS A 39 7.74 31.31 12.47
C LYS A 39 7.49 32.25 13.65
N PHE A 40 6.88 33.43 13.42
CA PHE A 40 6.56 34.37 14.50
C PHE A 40 5.47 33.82 15.43
N ILE A 41 4.41 33.23 14.88
CA ILE A 41 3.33 32.61 15.65
C ILE A 41 3.87 31.49 16.54
N TYR A 42 4.70 30.61 15.99
CA TYR A 42 5.31 29.52 16.74
C TYR A 42 6.23 30.05 17.84
N LEU A 43 7.09 31.02 17.54
CA LEU A 43 7.98 31.62 18.54
C LEU A 43 7.17 32.30 19.67
N GLU A 44 6.09 33.00 19.31
CA GLU A 44 5.18 33.64 20.27
C GLU A 44 4.47 32.59 21.14
N GLN A 45 3.93 31.52 20.54
CA GLN A 45 3.27 30.44 21.25
C GLN A 45 4.24 29.71 22.18
N GLU A 46 5.45 29.38 21.70
CA GLU A 46 6.49 28.74 22.52
C GLU A 46 6.92 29.65 23.68
N THR A 47 7.06 30.96 23.42
CA THR A 47 7.38 31.94 24.47
C THR A 47 6.26 32.04 25.50
N LYS A 48 5.00 32.08 25.06
CA LYS A 48 3.81 32.07 25.93
C LYS A 48 3.72 30.80 26.76
N MET A 49 3.92 29.63 26.15
CA MET A 49 3.92 28.33 26.83
C MET A 49 5.03 28.26 27.89
N ARG A 50 6.24 28.70 27.57
CA ARG A 50 7.36 28.75 28.52
C ARG A 50 7.10 29.74 29.66
N PHE A 51 6.54 30.91 29.35
CA PHE A 51 6.18 31.91 30.36
C PHE A 51 5.08 31.41 31.29
N MET A 52 4.03 30.77 30.76
CA MET A 52 2.97 30.16 31.55
C MET A 52 3.52 29.03 32.43
N ALA A 53 4.42 28.18 31.90
CA ALA A 53 5.06 27.12 32.67
C ALA A 53 5.98 27.64 33.79
N ASP A 54 6.53 28.85 33.66
CA ASP A 54 7.43 29.46 34.67
C ASP A 54 6.65 30.21 35.77
N ILE A 55 5.41 30.63 35.49
CA ILE A 55 4.56 31.42 36.42
C ILE A 55 3.46 30.61 37.07
N GLN A 56 3.08 29.47 36.49
CA GLN A 56 2.05 28.61 37.04
C GLN A 56 2.64 27.66 38.08
N ASP A 57 2.10 27.68 39.30
CA ASP A 57 2.42 26.68 40.31
C ASP A 57 2.06 25.28 39.80
N ASP A 58 3.06 24.41 39.72
CA ASP A 58 2.85 23.02 39.35
C ASP A 58 2.48 22.21 40.61
N LEU A 59 1.17 22.09 40.86
CA LEU A 59 0.59 21.38 42.01
C LEU A 59 0.97 19.88 42.07
N GLU A 60 1.34 19.27 40.95
CA GLU A 60 1.75 17.85 40.89
C GLU A 60 3.26 17.67 41.14
N SER A 61 4.07 18.64 40.73
CA SER A 61 5.55 18.63 40.84
C SER A 61 6.08 19.32 42.10
N GLY A 62 5.26 20.15 42.76
CA GLY A 62 5.63 20.94 43.94
C GLY A 62 6.59 22.09 43.63
N LYS A 63 6.68 22.52 42.37
CA LYS A 63 7.50 23.67 41.96
C LYS A 63 6.67 24.95 42.10
N GLU A 64 7.09 25.81 43.02
CA GLU A 64 6.54 27.16 43.17
C GLU A 64 6.90 28.03 41.94
N ALA A 65 5.99 28.94 41.59
CA ALA A 65 6.15 29.91 40.52
C ALA A 65 7.43 30.71 40.71
N THR A 66 8.22 30.84 39.63
CA THR A 66 9.53 31.47 39.70
C THR A 66 9.38 32.99 39.79
N VAL A 67 9.37 33.54 41.01
CA VAL A 67 9.36 35.00 41.24
C VAL A 67 10.80 35.52 41.21
N TYR A 68 11.19 36.11 40.09
CA TYR A 68 12.53 36.70 39.95
C TYR A 68 12.70 37.96 40.80
N SER A 69 13.83 38.04 41.49
CA SER A 69 14.24 39.28 42.17
C SER A 69 14.72 40.34 41.17
N ALA A 70 14.63 41.63 41.53
CA ALA A 70 15.10 42.72 40.67
C ALA A 70 16.59 42.60 40.27
N THR A 71 17.40 41.97 41.14
CA THR A 71 18.81 41.66 40.89
C THR A 71 19.01 40.57 39.84
N GLU A 72 18.20 39.51 39.86
CA GLU A 72 18.26 38.41 38.88
C GLU A 72 17.81 38.86 37.49
N VAL A 73 16.80 39.72 37.42
CA VAL A 73 16.35 40.32 36.15
C VAL A 73 17.48 41.14 35.52
N ALA A 74 18.17 41.97 36.30
CA ALA A 74 19.28 42.78 35.82
C ALA A 74 20.48 41.94 35.32
N GLU A 75 20.76 40.81 35.98
CA GLU A 75 21.80 39.89 35.54
C GLU A 75 21.42 39.17 34.23
N ARG A 76 20.18 38.68 34.13
CA ARG A 76 19.66 38.06 32.91
C ARG A 76 19.60 39.03 31.74
N GLU A 77 19.25 40.29 31.96
CA GLU A 77 19.28 41.33 30.92
C GLU A 77 20.71 41.59 30.41
N ARG A 78 21.71 41.58 31.30
CA ARG A 78 23.12 41.67 30.91
C ARG A 78 23.54 40.48 30.04
N VAL A 79 23.19 39.26 30.44
CA VAL A 79 23.50 38.03 29.67
C VAL A 79 22.76 38.03 28.33
N ALA A 80 21.50 38.43 28.28
CA ALA A 80 20.75 38.54 27.03
C ALA A 80 21.38 39.57 26.08
N LYS A 81 21.89 40.68 26.63
CA LYS A 81 22.57 41.71 25.83
C LYS A 81 23.88 41.19 25.24
N THR A 82 24.69 40.45 25.99
CA THR A 82 25.94 39.85 25.48
C THR A 82 25.68 38.75 24.46
N LEU A 83 24.68 37.89 24.68
CA LEU A 83 24.28 36.87 23.71
C LEU A 83 23.75 37.50 22.42
N LYS A 84 23.01 38.62 22.53
CA LYS A 84 22.53 39.36 21.36
C LYS A 84 23.69 39.94 20.54
N THR A 85 24.73 40.50 21.18
CA THR A 85 25.89 41.02 20.45
C THR A 85 26.66 39.91 19.76
N GLN A 86 26.90 38.78 20.44
CA GLN A 86 27.54 37.60 19.85
C GLN A 86 26.75 37.07 18.64
N LEU A 87 25.42 36.99 18.77
CA LEU A 87 24.56 36.57 17.66
C LEU A 87 24.61 37.53 16.47
N THR A 88 24.70 38.84 16.71
CA THR A 88 24.84 39.82 15.61
C THR A 88 26.18 39.73 14.91
N GLU A 89 27.26 39.48 15.64
CA GLU A 89 28.61 39.28 15.10
C GLU A 89 28.68 38.00 14.27
N ALA A 90 28.20 36.87 14.81
CA ALA A 90 28.14 35.60 14.08
C ALA A 90 27.27 35.71 12.81
N LYS A 91 26.15 36.45 12.86
CA LYS A 91 25.33 36.72 11.66
C LYS A 91 26.04 37.60 10.64
N ALA A 92 26.96 38.47 11.05
CA ALA A 92 27.75 39.27 10.13
C ALA A 92 28.83 38.41 9.46
N GLU A 93 29.50 37.55 10.23
CA GLU A 93 30.50 36.59 9.74
C GLU A 93 29.90 35.62 8.71
N VAL A 94 28.78 34.97 9.02
CA VAL A 94 28.10 34.06 8.08
C VAL A 94 27.67 34.78 6.80
N ARG A 95 27.24 36.05 6.91
CA ARG A 95 26.92 36.86 5.72
C ARG A 95 28.17 37.25 4.91
N GLY A 96 29.32 37.41 5.56
CA GLY A 96 30.62 37.60 4.89
C GLY A 96 31.02 36.34 4.11
N LEU A 97 31.05 35.19 4.78
CA LEU A 97 31.39 33.90 4.17
C LEU A 97 30.48 33.57 2.99
N ARG A 98 29.17 33.83 3.11
CA ARG A 98 28.25 33.60 1.99
C ARG A 98 28.59 34.46 0.77
N LYS A 99 28.93 35.74 0.96
CA LYS A 99 29.36 36.61 -0.14
C LYS A 99 30.66 36.13 -0.78
N GLU A 100 31.60 35.62 0.02
CA GLU A 100 32.85 35.05 -0.50
C GLU A 100 32.59 33.79 -1.32
N VAL A 101 31.69 32.91 -0.86
CA VAL A 101 31.27 31.72 -1.62
C VAL A 101 30.57 32.11 -2.93
N ASP A 102 29.63 33.06 -2.88
CA ASP A 102 28.92 33.53 -4.07
C ASP A 102 29.91 34.14 -5.08
N ALA A 103 30.87 34.95 -4.63
CA ALA A 103 31.90 35.53 -5.49
C ALA A 103 32.85 34.47 -6.09
N ALA A 104 33.27 33.48 -5.29
CA ALA A 104 34.10 32.38 -5.79
C ALA A 104 33.36 31.49 -6.79
N ALA A 105 32.04 31.31 -6.62
CA ALA A 105 31.21 30.60 -7.57
C ALA A 105 31.09 31.36 -8.89
N ASP A 106 30.87 32.68 -8.83
CA ASP A 106 30.80 33.55 -10.01
C ASP A 106 32.14 33.58 -10.77
N GLU A 107 33.28 33.63 -10.05
CA GLU A 107 34.62 33.57 -10.66
C GLU A 107 34.93 32.21 -11.31
N LEU A 108 34.40 31.10 -10.76
CA LEU A 108 34.66 29.75 -11.27
C LEU A 108 33.78 29.37 -12.46
N PHE A 109 32.64 30.05 -12.63
CA PHE A 109 31.63 29.68 -13.63
C PHE A 109 32.16 29.74 -15.07
N GLU A 110 32.74 30.88 -15.46
CA GLU A 110 33.26 31.07 -16.83
C GLU A 110 34.44 30.12 -17.16
N PRO A 111 35.50 30.00 -16.32
CA PRO A 111 36.58 29.05 -16.59
C PRO A 111 36.11 27.58 -16.66
N TRP A 112 35.11 27.21 -15.88
CA TRP A 112 34.56 25.85 -15.94
C TRP A 112 33.83 25.59 -17.26
N GLN A 113 33.09 26.59 -17.78
CA GLN A 113 32.43 26.47 -19.08
C GLN A 113 33.44 26.33 -20.22
N GLU A 114 34.53 27.10 -20.19
CA GLU A 114 35.61 26.98 -21.17
C GLU A 114 36.22 25.56 -21.15
N VAL A 115 36.53 25.03 -19.97
CA VAL A 115 37.07 23.67 -19.82
C VAL A 115 36.08 22.60 -20.28
N ASP A 116 34.78 22.76 -19.99
CA ASP A 116 33.73 21.84 -20.43
C ASP A 116 33.58 21.86 -21.96
N GLN A 117 33.69 23.03 -22.60
CA GLN A 117 33.71 23.15 -24.05
C GLN A 117 34.96 22.48 -24.64
N ASP A 118 36.15 22.80 -24.13
CA ASP A 118 37.42 22.23 -24.59
C ASP A 118 37.44 20.70 -24.43
N SER A 119 36.87 20.18 -23.34
CA SER A 119 36.74 18.74 -23.11
C SER A 119 35.86 18.08 -24.17
N ARG A 120 34.73 18.71 -24.54
CA ARG A 120 33.85 18.20 -25.61
C ARG A 120 34.55 18.22 -26.96
N GLU A 121 35.26 19.30 -27.27
CA GLU A 121 36.02 19.42 -28.51
C GLU A 121 37.12 18.35 -28.57
N ALA A 122 37.84 18.12 -27.47
CA ALA A 122 38.83 17.06 -27.36
C ALA A 122 38.23 15.66 -27.56
N GLU A 123 37.06 15.37 -26.99
CA GLU A 123 36.36 14.09 -27.20
C GLU A 123 35.99 13.85 -28.67
N VAL A 124 35.56 14.89 -29.39
CA VAL A 124 35.25 14.80 -30.82
C VAL A 124 36.53 14.53 -31.61
N LEU A 125 37.59 15.30 -31.35
CA LEU A 125 38.87 15.13 -32.03
C LEU A 125 39.48 13.74 -31.79
N ILE A 126 39.36 13.18 -30.59
CA ILE A 126 39.84 11.82 -30.29
C ILE A 126 39.09 10.77 -31.14
N LYS A 127 37.78 10.93 -31.33
CA LYS A 127 36.99 10.03 -32.19
C LYS A 127 37.42 10.15 -33.65
N GLU A 128 37.57 11.37 -34.15
CA GLU A 128 38.04 11.63 -35.52
C GLU A 128 39.44 11.06 -35.76
N ILE A 129 40.34 11.20 -34.80
CA ILE A 129 41.68 10.59 -34.85
C ILE A 129 41.56 9.07 -34.90
N GLY A 130 40.74 8.46 -34.06
CA GLY A 130 40.50 7.01 -34.08
C GLY A 130 39.94 6.52 -35.43
N ASP A 131 39.01 7.26 -36.02
CA ASP A 131 38.46 6.95 -37.34
C ASP A 131 39.52 7.07 -38.44
N MET A 132 40.31 8.16 -38.43
CA MET A 132 41.44 8.34 -39.36
C MET A 132 42.49 7.25 -39.21
N GLU A 133 42.81 6.82 -37.98
CA GLU A 133 43.73 5.70 -37.73
C GLU A 133 43.20 4.38 -38.26
N LEU A 134 41.89 4.14 -38.13
CA LEU A 134 41.22 2.96 -38.68
C LEU A 134 41.21 2.99 -40.21
N GLU A 135 40.98 4.15 -40.83
CA GLU A 135 41.13 4.33 -42.28
C GLU A 135 42.56 4.10 -42.76
N LEU A 136 43.56 4.64 -42.05
CA LEU A 136 44.97 4.37 -42.34
C LEU A 136 45.30 2.89 -42.20
N ALA A 137 44.76 2.21 -41.19
CA ALA A 137 44.92 0.77 -41.02
C ALA A 137 44.27 -0.02 -42.17
N LYS A 138 43.08 0.38 -42.62
CA LYS A 138 42.41 -0.18 -43.81
C LYS A 138 43.23 0.02 -45.07
N ILE A 139 43.74 1.23 -45.32
CA ILE A 139 44.59 1.54 -46.49
C ILE A 139 45.88 0.72 -46.43
N ARG A 140 46.53 0.63 -45.26
CA ARG A 140 47.71 -0.21 -45.07
C ARG A 140 47.39 -1.69 -45.29
N ALA A 141 46.26 -2.19 -44.80
CA ALA A 141 45.85 -3.58 -45.01
C ALA A 141 45.46 -3.87 -46.47
N GLN A 142 44.85 -2.93 -47.19
CA GLN A 142 44.57 -3.08 -48.62
C GLN A 142 45.84 -3.00 -49.48
N SER A 143 46.79 -2.15 -49.08
CA SER A 143 48.08 -1.97 -49.75
C SER A 143 49.06 -3.11 -49.46
N HIS A 144 49.10 -3.64 -48.22
CA HIS A 144 50.02 -4.69 -47.78
C HIS A 144 49.40 -6.10 -47.68
N GLY A 145 48.07 -6.23 -47.65
CA GLY A 145 47.37 -7.52 -47.65
C GLY A 145 47.44 -8.25 -48.99
N LYS A 146 47.83 -7.54 -50.06
CA LYS A 146 48.48 -8.15 -51.23
C LYS A 146 49.99 -8.06 -51.02
N GLY A 147 50.55 -9.03 -50.31
CA GLY A 147 51.99 -9.27 -50.22
C GLY A 147 52.57 -9.72 -51.56
N GLY A 148 52.47 -8.86 -52.58
CA GLY A 148 53.14 -8.99 -53.85
C GLY A 148 53.84 -7.67 -54.11
N ASN A 149 55.15 -7.74 -54.28
CA ASN A 149 55.96 -6.67 -54.87
C ASN A 149 55.16 -5.91 -55.93
N VAL A 150 55.39 -4.60 -56.10
CA VAL A 150 54.83 -3.83 -57.22
C VAL A 150 55.16 -4.49 -58.59
N ALA A 151 56.17 -5.37 -58.64
CA ALA A 151 56.49 -6.24 -59.78
C ALA A 151 55.51 -7.43 -60.02
N ALA A 152 54.75 -7.87 -59.02
CA ALA A 152 53.80 -8.98 -59.11
C ALA A 152 52.41 -8.57 -59.64
N ILE A 153 52.07 -7.27 -59.57
CA ILE A 153 50.85 -6.75 -60.21
C ILE A 153 51.01 -6.74 -61.73
N ALA A 154 52.22 -6.49 -62.24
CA ALA A 154 52.51 -6.52 -63.68
C ALA A 154 52.73 -7.94 -64.26
N GLY A 155 52.87 -8.97 -63.43
CA GLY A 155 53.17 -10.35 -63.85
C GLY A 155 51.99 -11.32 -63.82
N ARG A 156 50.82 -10.89 -63.32
CA ARG A 156 49.62 -11.72 -63.15
C ARG A 156 48.49 -11.37 -64.13
N ASP A 157 48.79 -10.65 -65.20
CA ASP A 157 47.84 -10.34 -66.27
C ASP A 157 48.21 -11.06 -67.59
N GLY A 158 48.78 -12.27 -67.49
CA GLY A 158 48.77 -13.21 -68.61
C GLY A 158 47.39 -13.86 -68.72
N PRO A 159 46.86 -14.13 -69.93
CA PRO A 159 45.62 -14.87 -70.06
C PRO A 159 45.78 -16.22 -69.35
N LEU A 160 44.95 -16.45 -68.33
CA LEU A 160 44.90 -17.69 -67.58
C LEU A 160 44.75 -18.86 -68.56
N THR A 161 45.58 -19.89 -68.45
CA THR A 161 45.40 -21.07 -69.29
C THR A 161 44.08 -21.75 -68.93
N THR A 162 43.44 -22.43 -69.89
CA THR A 162 42.11 -23.03 -69.65
C THR A 162 42.11 -23.99 -68.46
N THR A 163 43.21 -24.69 -68.23
CA THR A 163 43.41 -25.60 -67.09
C THR A 163 43.54 -24.85 -65.77
N GLU A 164 44.29 -23.75 -65.71
CA GLU A 164 44.39 -22.91 -64.50
C GLU A 164 43.06 -22.21 -64.18
N ALA A 165 42.26 -21.89 -65.20
CA ALA A 165 40.93 -21.34 -65.05
C ALA A 165 39.96 -22.34 -64.44
N GLU A 166 39.99 -23.59 -64.92
CA GLU A 166 39.18 -24.68 -64.38
C GLU A 166 39.55 -24.97 -62.92
N GLU A 167 40.85 -25.06 -62.57
CA GLU A 167 41.30 -25.26 -61.19
C GLU A 167 40.89 -24.11 -60.25
N TYR A 168 40.96 -22.86 -60.72
CA TYR A 168 40.53 -21.71 -59.92
C TYR A 168 39.01 -21.68 -59.71
N LEU A 169 38.24 -22.05 -60.75
CA LEU A 169 36.79 -22.15 -60.66
C LEU A 169 36.38 -23.27 -59.70
N ASP A 170 37.04 -24.43 -59.75
CA ASP A 170 36.79 -25.54 -58.83
C ASP A 170 37.11 -25.14 -57.38
N GLY A 171 38.25 -24.48 -57.13
CA GLY A 171 38.57 -23.93 -55.82
C GLY A 171 37.55 -22.89 -55.33
N GLN A 172 37.06 -22.04 -56.23
CA GLN A 172 36.02 -21.06 -55.91
C GLN A 172 34.68 -21.73 -55.58
N VAL A 173 34.35 -22.84 -56.22
CA VAL A 173 33.15 -23.64 -55.89
C VAL A 173 33.29 -24.28 -54.51
N GLU A 174 34.47 -24.80 -54.17
CA GLU A 174 34.74 -25.33 -52.82
C GLU A 174 34.65 -24.23 -51.74
N GLU A 175 35.21 -23.05 -52.01
CA GLU A 175 35.11 -21.91 -51.10
C GLU A 175 33.66 -21.41 -50.93
N MET A 176 32.91 -21.31 -52.04
CA MET A 176 31.49 -20.92 -51.98
C MET A 176 30.67 -21.94 -51.20
N THR A 177 30.85 -23.24 -51.44
CA THR A 177 30.12 -24.28 -50.71
C THR A 177 30.46 -24.28 -49.22
N ALA A 178 31.73 -24.03 -48.86
CA ALA A 178 32.13 -23.86 -47.46
C ALA A 178 31.54 -22.59 -46.81
N LEU A 179 31.49 -21.48 -47.54
CA LEU A 179 30.88 -20.23 -47.08
C LEU A 179 29.35 -20.35 -46.95
N GLU A 180 28.69 -21.05 -47.86
CA GLU A 180 27.26 -21.37 -47.80
C GLU A 180 26.96 -22.23 -46.57
N GLY A 181 27.79 -23.24 -46.28
CA GLY A 181 27.69 -24.05 -45.06
C GLY A 181 27.79 -23.20 -43.79
N LYS A 182 28.84 -22.37 -43.68
CA LYS A 182 29.02 -21.44 -42.56
C LYS A 182 27.85 -20.46 -42.43
N THR A 183 27.35 -19.94 -43.54
CA THR A 183 26.21 -19.02 -43.57
C THR A 183 24.93 -19.71 -43.12
N ALA A 184 24.72 -20.97 -43.51
CA ALA A 184 23.57 -21.77 -43.06
C ALA A 184 23.65 -22.06 -41.56
N ASP A 185 24.83 -22.37 -41.03
CA ASP A 185 25.03 -22.60 -39.59
C ASP A 185 24.82 -21.33 -38.77
N VAL A 186 25.33 -20.18 -39.23
CA VAL A 186 25.06 -18.89 -38.59
C VAL A 186 23.57 -18.55 -38.64
N LYS A 187 22.89 -18.77 -39.77
CA LYS A 187 21.43 -18.57 -39.87
C LYS A 187 20.67 -19.48 -38.89
N LYS A 188 21.08 -20.75 -38.75
CA LYS A 188 20.49 -21.66 -37.75
C LYS A 188 20.73 -21.17 -36.32
N ALA A 189 21.92 -20.69 -36.01
CA ALA A 189 22.24 -20.12 -34.70
C ALA A 189 21.40 -18.87 -34.41
N ILE A 190 21.23 -17.98 -35.38
CA ILE A 190 20.35 -16.80 -35.27
C ILE A 190 18.90 -17.20 -35.01
N GLU A 191 18.38 -18.20 -35.73
CA GLU A 191 17.01 -18.68 -35.50
C GLU A 191 16.83 -19.37 -34.14
N ALA A 192 17.87 -20.05 -33.64
CA ALA A 192 17.87 -20.61 -32.29
C ALA A 192 17.86 -19.50 -31.22
N THR A 193 18.75 -18.53 -31.32
CA THR A 193 18.80 -17.40 -30.35
C THR A 193 17.55 -16.55 -30.41
N LYS A 194 16.93 -16.39 -31.58
CA LYS A 194 15.64 -15.71 -31.73
C LYS A 194 14.52 -16.46 -31.00
N LYS A 195 14.48 -17.79 -31.08
CA LYS A 195 13.52 -18.60 -30.32
C LYS A 195 13.75 -18.46 -28.82
N ASP A 196 15.00 -18.48 -28.37
CA ASP A 196 15.35 -18.29 -26.96
C ASP A 196 14.94 -16.89 -26.48
N LEU A 197 15.21 -15.84 -27.28
CA LEU A 197 14.79 -14.47 -26.99
C LEU A 197 13.27 -14.33 -26.89
N VAL A 198 12.51 -14.96 -27.79
CA VAL A 198 11.04 -14.95 -27.71
C VAL A 198 10.56 -15.70 -26.46
N SER A 199 11.24 -16.77 -26.06
CA SER A 199 10.90 -17.50 -24.84
C SER A 199 11.21 -16.69 -23.57
N SER A 200 12.32 -15.95 -23.53
CA SER A 200 12.70 -15.11 -22.39
C SER A 200 11.82 -13.87 -22.28
N LEU A 201 11.40 -13.27 -23.41
CA LEU A 201 10.41 -12.19 -23.43
C LEU A 201 9.07 -12.66 -22.84
N ARG A 202 8.58 -13.84 -23.21
CA ARG A 202 7.36 -14.41 -22.62
C ARG A 202 7.50 -14.68 -21.12
N ALA A 203 8.69 -15.10 -20.67
CA ALA A 203 8.96 -15.28 -19.25
C ALA A 203 8.98 -13.93 -18.50
N LEU A 204 9.57 -12.89 -19.10
CA LEU A 204 9.53 -11.53 -18.55
C LEU A 204 8.11 -10.97 -18.47
N ASP A 205 7.29 -11.15 -19.51
CA ASP A 205 5.89 -10.71 -19.50
C ASP A 205 5.09 -11.41 -18.39
N ARG A 206 5.34 -12.71 -18.18
CA ARG A 206 4.75 -13.46 -17.07
C ARG A 206 5.20 -12.91 -15.72
N ILE A 207 6.50 -12.68 -15.54
CA ILE A 207 7.05 -12.12 -14.29
C ILE A 207 6.51 -10.70 -14.04
N ASN A 208 6.37 -9.88 -15.08
CA ASN A 208 5.77 -8.55 -14.97
C ASN A 208 4.30 -8.61 -14.57
N ALA A 209 3.53 -9.55 -15.09
CA ALA A 209 2.15 -9.77 -14.67
C ALA A 209 2.07 -10.23 -13.20
N GLU A 210 2.94 -11.17 -12.80
CA GLU A 210 3.04 -11.64 -11.40
C GLU A 210 3.47 -10.50 -10.45
N ARG A 211 4.44 -9.68 -10.86
CA ARG A 211 4.88 -8.48 -10.14
C ARG A 211 3.75 -7.46 -10.01
N SER A 212 3.02 -7.18 -11.08
CA SER A 212 1.90 -6.23 -11.04
C SER A 212 0.79 -6.70 -10.10
N LEU A 213 0.49 -8.00 -10.07
CA LEU A 213 -0.45 -8.57 -9.11
C LEU A 213 0.08 -8.47 -7.68
N ALA A 214 1.36 -8.78 -7.45
CA ALA A 214 1.98 -8.66 -6.13
C ALA A 214 2.01 -7.19 -5.64
N GLU A 215 2.28 -6.24 -6.53
CA GLU A 215 2.23 -4.81 -6.24
C GLU A 215 0.81 -4.34 -5.95
N LYS A 216 -0.22 -4.88 -6.62
CA LYS A 216 -1.62 -4.62 -6.28
C LYS A 216 -1.98 -5.19 -4.92
N PHE A 217 -1.58 -6.41 -4.59
CA PHE A 217 -1.81 -6.95 -3.24
C PHE A 217 -1.05 -6.17 -2.17
N ALA A 218 0.16 -5.70 -2.47
CA ALA A 218 0.93 -4.85 -1.57
C ALA A 218 0.32 -3.45 -1.44
N SER A 219 -0.21 -2.87 -2.52
CA SER A 219 -0.87 -1.57 -2.49
C SER A 219 -2.23 -1.66 -1.80
N GLU A 220 -3.01 -2.72 -2.03
CA GLU A 220 -4.24 -3.01 -1.29
C GLU A 220 -3.97 -3.28 0.19
N ALA A 221 -2.86 -3.94 0.54
CA ALA A 221 -2.44 -4.07 1.94
C ALA A 221 -2.03 -2.71 2.55
N LYS A 222 -1.47 -1.79 1.74
CA LYS A 222 -1.16 -0.42 2.16
C LYS A 222 -2.41 0.48 2.24
N LEU A 223 -3.36 0.35 1.30
CA LEU A 223 -4.63 1.10 1.21
C LEU A 223 -5.72 0.55 2.15
N GLY A 224 -5.61 -0.71 2.56
CA GLY A 224 -6.37 -1.28 3.69
C GLY A 224 -5.97 -0.68 5.04
N MET A 225 -4.93 0.16 5.07
CA MET A 225 -4.74 1.20 6.08
C MET A 225 -5.43 2.46 5.54
N GLY A 226 -6.45 2.95 6.22
CA GLY A 226 -7.44 3.89 5.67
C GLY A 226 -6.90 5.23 5.15
N VAL A 227 -7.81 6.18 4.96
CA VAL A 227 -7.54 7.48 4.32
C VAL A 227 -6.54 8.38 5.09
N ASP A 228 -6.12 7.96 6.29
CA ASP A 228 -4.99 8.51 7.09
C ASP A 228 -3.87 7.48 7.38
N GLY A 229 -3.75 6.40 6.60
CA GLY A 229 -2.65 5.43 6.71
C GLY A 229 -2.64 4.58 7.98
N GLY A 230 -3.78 4.38 8.64
CA GLY A 230 -3.91 3.44 9.76
C GLY A 230 -5.24 2.70 9.72
N ARG A 231 -5.22 1.38 9.94
CA ARG A 231 -6.34 0.72 10.63
C ARG A 231 -6.44 1.43 11.98
N ASP A 232 -7.60 1.97 12.31
CA ASP A 232 -7.87 2.40 13.66
C ASP A 232 -7.94 1.14 14.53
N LEU A 233 -6.76 0.70 14.99
CA LEU A 233 -6.54 -0.47 15.83
C LEU A 233 -7.37 -0.39 17.11
N GLU A 234 -7.73 0.81 17.55
CA GLU A 234 -8.61 1.01 18.69
C GLU A 234 -10.05 0.65 18.31
N THR A 235 -10.56 1.12 17.17
CA THR A 235 -11.88 0.68 16.67
C THR A 235 -11.92 -0.80 16.31
N GLU A 236 -10.86 -1.38 15.73
CA GLU A 236 -10.82 -2.82 15.45
C GLU A 236 -10.79 -3.63 16.75
N ARG A 237 -10.02 -3.18 17.74
CA ARG A 237 -9.99 -3.80 19.07
C ARG A 237 -11.34 -3.67 19.77
N LEU A 238 -12.01 -2.51 19.65
CA LEU A 238 -13.35 -2.29 20.19
C LEU A 238 -14.37 -3.18 19.47
N CYS A 239 -14.35 -3.25 18.15
CA CYS A 239 -15.20 -4.12 17.35
C CYS A 239 -14.95 -5.60 17.63
N ALA A 240 -13.70 -6.03 17.79
CA ALA A 240 -13.34 -7.39 18.17
C ALA A 240 -13.81 -7.72 19.60
N SER A 241 -13.64 -6.79 20.54
CA SER A 241 -14.14 -6.89 21.90
C SER A 241 -15.66 -6.97 21.94
N HIS A 242 -16.35 -6.13 21.15
CA HIS A 242 -17.80 -6.14 21.03
C HIS A 242 -18.30 -7.42 20.35
N ALA A 243 -17.64 -7.90 19.30
CA ALA A 243 -17.98 -9.18 18.67
C ALA A 243 -17.80 -10.36 19.63
N ALA A 244 -16.72 -10.36 20.42
CA ALA A 244 -16.50 -11.36 21.46
C ALA A 244 -17.55 -11.28 22.57
N THR A 245 -17.92 -10.07 23.01
CA THR A 245 -18.96 -9.83 24.01
C THR A 245 -20.33 -10.25 23.50
N ILE A 246 -20.67 -9.92 22.26
CA ILE A 246 -21.91 -10.34 21.60
C ILE A 246 -21.95 -11.86 21.46
N SER A 247 -20.84 -12.51 21.08
CA SER A 247 -20.75 -13.97 21.01
C SER A 247 -20.96 -14.63 22.37
N LEU A 248 -20.35 -14.07 23.42
CA LEU A 248 -20.55 -14.54 24.80
C LEU A 248 -22.00 -14.34 25.27
N LEU A 249 -22.60 -13.17 25.01
CA LEU A 249 -24.01 -12.90 25.33
C LEU A 249 -24.96 -13.81 24.54
N ARG A 250 -24.68 -14.07 23.26
CA ARG A 250 -25.43 -15.02 22.44
C ARG A 250 -25.37 -16.42 23.05
N SER A 251 -24.18 -16.87 23.43
CA SER A 251 -23.98 -18.17 24.10
C SER A 251 -24.73 -18.26 25.44
N LEU A 252 -24.66 -17.22 26.29
CA LEU A 252 -25.37 -17.18 27.57
C LEU A 252 -26.90 -17.18 27.42
N LEU A 253 -27.41 -16.53 26.37
CA LEU A 253 -28.85 -16.48 26.06
C LEU A 253 -29.33 -17.67 25.23
N GLY A 254 -28.44 -18.61 24.87
CA GLY A 254 -28.76 -19.75 24.00
C GLY A 254 -29.15 -19.36 22.57
N ILE A 255 -28.80 -18.15 22.13
CA ILE A 255 -29.03 -17.66 20.77
C ILE A 255 -27.94 -18.23 19.86
N ASP A 256 -28.34 -18.97 18.85
CA ASP A 256 -27.46 -19.50 17.82
C ASP A 256 -27.19 -18.45 16.73
N GLU A 257 -28.27 -17.85 16.22
CA GLU A 257 -28.20 -16.96 15.07
C GLU A 257 -29.28 -15.86 15.16
N ILE A 258 -28.94 -14.66 14.71
CA ILE A 258 -29.88 -13.55 14.52
C ILE A 258 -29.74 -13.14 13.06
N GLU A 259 -30.80 -13.30 12.29
CA GLU A 259 -30.83 -13.01 10.86
C GLU A 259 -31.93 -11.98 10.56
N ALA A 260 -31.59 -10.95 9.78
CA ALA A 260 -32.57 -10.01 9.25
C ALA A 260 -33.01 -10.50 7.87
N ILE A 261 -34.17 -11.15 7.79
CA ILE A 261 -34.70 -11.74 6.55
C ILE A 261 -35.23 -10.65 5.61
N SER A 262 -35.78 -9.59 6.21
CA SER A 262 -36.40 -8.47 5.51
C SER A 262 -36.13 -7.18 6.31
N PRO A 263 -36.20 -6.00 5.69
CA PRO A 263 -36.14 -4.71 6.40
C PRO A 263 -37.13 -4.59 7.57
N THR A 264 -38.19 -5.40 7.57
CA THR A 264 -39.25 -5.42 8.57
C THR A 264 -39.33 -6.74 9.34
N GLU A 265 -38.41 -7.69 9.16
CA GLU A 265 -38.47 -9.00 9.79
C GLU A 265 -37.09 -9.44 10.33
N ILE A 266 -37.07 -9.79 11.62
CA ILE A 266 -35.88 -10.34 12.28
C ILE A 266 -36.22 -11.74 12.79
N ARG A 267 -35.40 -12.72 12.43
CA ARG A 267 -35.46 -14.09 12.94
C ARG A 267 -34.34 -14.31 13.94
N ILE A 268 -34.71 -14.83 15.11
CA ILE A 268 -33.77 -15.24 16.14
C ILE A 268 -33.87 -16.75 16.33
N THR A 269 -32.77 -17.45 16.13
CA THR A 269 -32.66 -18.91 16.28
C THR A 269 -32.08 -19.24 17.64
N TYR A 270 -32.79 -20.05 18.41
CA TYR A 270 -32.38 -20.51 19.75
C TYR A 270 -32.01 -22.00 19.72
N LYS A 271 -30.99 -22.37 20.49
CA LYS A 271 -30.67 -23.75 20.85
C LYS A 271 -31.29 -24.07 22.21
N LEU A 272 -32.36 -24.85 22.22
CA LEU A 272 -32.96 -25.31 23.47
C LEU A 272 -32.06 -26.38 24.13
N PRO A 273 -31.75 -26.25 25.44
CA PRO A 273 -31.08 -27.31 26.17
C PRO A 273 -31.97 -28.56 26.22
N LEU A 274 -31.38 -29.71 25.90
CA LEU A 274 -32.05 -31.02 25.73
C LEU A 274 -32.82 -31.55 26.95
N ASP A 275 -32.80 -30.86 28.09
CA ASP A 275 -33.47 -31.29 29.32
C ASP A 275 -35.01 -31.11 29.26
N SER A 276 -35.53 -30.15 28.48
CA SER A 276 -36.99 -29.98 28.29
C SER A 276 -37.61 -31.12 27.47
N ILE A 277 -36.86 -31.71 26.53
CA ILE A 277 -37.34 -32.75 25.61
C ILE A 277 -37.39 -34.13 26.29
N LEU A 278 -36.53 -34.35 27.29
CA LEU A 278 -36.50 -35.61 28.06
C LEU A 278 -37.69 -35.76 29.02
N GLN A 279 -38.30 -34.66 29.48
CA GLN A 279 -39.47 -34.73 30.35
C GLN A 279 -40.77 -35.04 29.58
N GLN A 280 -40.94 -34.50 28.37
CA GLN A 280 -42.10 -34.84 27.52
C GLN A 280 -42.06 -36.29 27.01
N SER A 281 -40.87 -36.79 26.67
CA SER A 281 -40.70 -38.19 26.25
C SER A 281 -40.87 -39.21 27.39
N GLN A 282 -40.71 -38.83 28.66
CA GLN A 282 -41.04 -39.69 29.80
C GLN A 282 -42.54 -39.73 30.14
N GLN A 283 -43.31 -38.67 29.84
CA GLN A 283 -44.78 -38.69 30.00
C GLN A 283 -45.49 -39.49 28.90
N GLU A 284 -44.96 -39.52 27.67
CA GLU A 284 -45.54 -40.33 26.59
C GLU A 284 -45.09 -41.81 26.61
N ALA A 285 -43.93 -42.11 27.20
CA ALA A 285 -43.40 -43.48 27.30
C ALA A 285 -44.02 -44.34 28.42
N ALA A 286 -44.79 -43.76 29.36
CA ALA A 286 -45.52 -44.51 30.38
C ALA A 286 -46.80 -45.19 29.86
N GLY A 287 -47.24 -44.87 28.64
CA GLY A 287 -48.49 -45.39 28.06
C GLY A 287 -48.35 -46.59 27.11
N LYS A 288 -47.13 -46.93 26.63
CA LYS A 288 -46.93 -48.01 25.64
C LYS A 288 -45.64 -48.78 25.86
N ALA A 289 -45.60 -49.56 26.93
CA ALA A 289 -44.59 -50.59 27.15
C ALA A 289 -45.14 -51.97 26.79
N ALA A 290 -44.80 -52.49 25.61
CA ALA A 290 -44.58 -53.92 25.37
C ALA A 290 -43.99 -54.16 23.97
N GLY A 291 -42.72 -54.58 23.92
CA GLY A 291 -42.23 -55.39 22.81
C GLY A 291 -41.03 -54.83 22.02
N SER A 292 -39.91 -55.52 22.20
CA SER A 292 -38.81 -55.69 21.23
C SER A 292 -37.55 -54.83 21.41
N ARG A 293 -36.51 -55.55 21.80
CA ARG A 293 -35.13 -55.17 22.04
C ARG A 293 -34.40 -55.07 20.70
N ARG A 294 -33.98 -53.88 20.26
CA ARG A 294 -33.00 -53.71 19.17
C ARG A 294 -31.94 -52.67 19.51
N LYS A 295 -30.70 -53.02 19.14
CA LYS A 295 -29.43 -52.30 19.32
C LYS A 295 -29.55 -50.83 18.89
N ARG A 296 -29.26 -49.88 19.78
CA ARG A 296 -29.07 -48.47 19.42
C ARG A 296 -27.62 -48.25 18.99
N LYS A 297 -27.42 -48.08 17.68
CA LYS A 297 -26.33 -47.27 17.14
C LYS A 297 -26.55 -45.83 17.62
N SER A 298 -25.49 -45.16 18.05
CA SER A 298 -25.49 -43.72 18.32
C SER A 298 -25.82 -42.96 17.04
N ILE A 299 -27.11 -42.70 16.83
CA ILE A 299 -27.60 -41.78 15.81
C ILE A 299 -27.46 -40.39 16.45
N ALA A 300 -26.60 -39.56 15.88
CA ALA A 300 -26.61 -38.14 16.16
C ALA A 300 -28.03 -37.63 15.85
N LEU A 301 -28.73 -37.09 16.85
CA LEU A 301 -30.06 -36.53 16.62
C LEU A 301 -29.92 -35.24 15.79
N PRO A 302 -30.66 -35.11 14.68
CA PRO A 302 -30.66 -33.90 13.85
C PRO A 302 -31.67 -32.87 14.39
N ASP A 303 -31.27 -31.59 14.42
CA ASP A 303 -32.07 -30.35 14.28
C ASP A 303 -33.40 -30.15 15.04
N GLN A 304 -33.79 -31.04 15.96
CA GLN A 304 -35.05 -30.90 16.72
C GLN A 304 -34.97 -29.93 17.90
N SER A 305 -33.80 -29.32 18.14
CA SER A 305 -33.56 -28.41 19.26
C SER A 305 -33.50 -26.93 18.86
N LEU A 306 -33.77 -26.61 17.58
CA LEU A 306 -33.72 -25.24 17.06
C LEU A 306 -35.13 -24.65 16.95
N VAL A 307 -35.35 -23.54 17.64
CA VAL A 307 -36.59 -22.76 17.59
C VAL A 307 -36.29 -21.38 17.01
N HIS A 308 -37.08 -20.98 16.03
CA HIS A 308 -37.00 -19.66 15.40
C HIS A 308 -38.12 -18.76 15.93
N VAL A 309 -37.74 -17.60 16.45
CA VAL A 309 -38.65 -16.52 16.82
C VAL A 309 -38.58 -15.46 15.74
N ASN A 310 -39.65 -15.29 14.96
CA ASN A 310 -39.74 -14.27 13.93
C ASN A 310 -40.52 -13.07 14.48
N LEU A 311 -39.86 -11.92 14.45
CA LEU A 311 -40.40 -10.64 14.87
C LEU A 311 -40.64 -9.79 13.62
N ARG A 312 -41.91 -9.45 13.37
CA ARG A 312 -42.30 -8.58 12.27
C ARG A 312 -42.62 -7.19 12.79
N PHE A 313 -42.09 -6.18 12.12
CA PHE A 313 -42.27 -4.78 12.46
C PHE A 313 -43.18 -4.09 11.45
N LYS A 314 -43.99 -3.15 11.93
CA LYS A 314 -44.91 -2.37 11.09
C LYS A 314 -44.15 -1.43 10.14
N ASP A 315 -43.07 -0.84 10.63
CA ASP A 315 -42.16 0.06 9.92
C ASP A 315 -40.72 -0.32 10.30
N VAL A 316 -39.70 0.08 9.50
CA VAL A 316 -38.29 -0.20 9.79
C VAL A 316 -37.91 0.43 11.13
N GLY A 317 -37.53 -0.38 12.12
CA GLY A 317 -37.25 0.07 13.50
C GLY A 317 -38.49 0.52 14.29
N GLY A 318 -39.69 0.24 13.79
CA GLY A 318 -40.98 0.64 14.36
C GLY A 318 -41.53 -0.34 15.40
N ARG A 319 -42.86 -0.33 15.58
CA ARG A 319 -43.55 -1.23 16.52
C ARG A 319 -43.69 -2.65 15.97
N ILE A 320 -43.64 -3.64 16.86
CA ILE A 320 -43.86 -5.06 16.52
C ILE A 320 -45.33 -5.28 16.12
N ASP A 321 -45.52 -5.75 14.90
CA ASP A 321 -46.81 -6.07 14.28
C ASP A 321 -47.21 -7.53 14.49
N GLU A 322 -46.23 -8.44 14.48
CA GLU A 322 -46.48 -9.88 14.63
C GLU A 322 -45.28 -10.59 15.27
N VAL A 323 -45.56 -11.56 16.13
CA VAL A 323 -44.57 -12.46 16.72
C VAL A 323 -45.00 -13.89 16.39
N SER A 324 -44.17 -14.62 15.65
CA SER A 324 -44.40 -16.04 15.35
C SER A 324 -43.24 -16.89 15.80
N VAL A 325 -43.55 -18.08 16.30
CA VAL A 325 -42.55 -19.07 16.74
C VAL A 325 -42.65 -20.26 15.80
N THR A 326 -41.59 -20.55 15.08
CA THR A 326 -41.53 -21.63 14.08
C THR A 326 -40.41 -22.61 14.40
N SER A 327 -40.66 -23.90 14.25
CA SER A 327 -39.64 -24.95 14.33
C SER A 327 -38.70 -24.90 13.11
N SER A 328 -37.54 -25.57 13.19
CA SER A 328 -36.60 -25.76 12.07
C SER A 328 -37.24 -26.36 10.81
N LYS A 329 -38.41 -27.01 10.94
CA LYS A 329 -39.21 -27.55 9.83
C LYS A 329 -40.30 -26.60 9.29
N GLY A 330 -40.39 -25.37 9.82
CA GLY A 330 -41.39 -24.39 9.43
C GLY A 330 -42.78 -24.60 10.06
N GLU A 331 -42.92 -25.54 10.99
CA GLU A 331 -44.15 -25.74 11.76
C GLU A 331 -44.30 -24.62 12.80
N GLN A 332 -45.45 -23.94 12.79
CA GLN A 332 -45.76 -22.91 13.79
C GLN A 332 -46.10 -23.57 15.12
N TYR A 333 -45.48 -23.10 16.20
CA TYR A 333 -45.72 -23.62 17.54
C TYR A 333 -46.91 -22.91 18.18
N ASP A 334 -47.92 -23.69 18.56
CA ASP A 334 -49.09 -23.17 19.30
C ASP A 334 -48.73 -23.00 20.78
N MET A 335 -48.57 -21.74 21.21
CA MET A 335 -48.28 -21.40 22.59
C MET A 335 -49.52 -21.52 23.49
N PRO A 336 -49.37 -21.89 24.77
CA PRO A 336 -50.47 -21.90 25.74
C PRO A 336 -51.21 -20.55 25.78
N GLU A 337 -52.53 -20.57 25.97
CA GLU A 337 -53.39 -19.38 25.92
C GLU A 337 -52.95 -18.28 26.90
N ALA A 338 -52.41 -18.67 28.06
CA ALA A 338 -51.84 -17.75 29.05
C ALA A 338 -50.57 -17.02 28.55
N SER A 339 -49.68 -17.73 27.86
CA SER A 339 -48.48 -17.15 27.24
C SER A 339 -48.85 -16.27 26.06
N MET A 340 -49.86 -16.65 25.26
CA MET A 340 -50.38 -15.81 24.17
C MET A 340 -50.99 -14.49 24.67
N ALA A 341 -51.69 -14.50 25.80
CA ALA A 341 -52.20 -13.28 26.41
C ALA A 341 -51.08 -12.34 26.88
N ARG A 342 -50.01 -12.91 27.46
CA ARG A 342 -48.81 -12.15 27.87
C ARG A 342 -48.03 -11.62 26.68
N LEU A 343 -47.81 -12.42 25.64
CA LEU A 343 -47.16 -11.99 24.40
C LEU A 343 -47.90 -10.83 23.74
N ARG A 344 -49.24 -10.85 23.70
CA ARG A 344 -50.04 -9.72 23.19
C ARG A 344 -49.89 -8.45 24.04
N ALA A 345 -49.74 -8.58 25.36
CA ALA A 345 -49.49 -7.44 26.24
C ALA A 345 -48.08 -6.86 26.02
N LEU A 346 -47.07 -7.73 25.90
CA LEU A 346 -45.69 -7.35 25.65
C LEU A 346 -45.49 -6.76 24.23
N GLN A 347 -46.21 -7.29 23.25
CA GLN A 347 -46.29 -6.73 21.90
C GLN A 347 -46.81 -5.29 21.92
N LYS A 348 -47.87 -5.01 22.70
CA LYS A 348 -48.38 -3.64 22.88
C LYS A 348 -47.39 -2.71 23.57
N ALA A 349 -46.57 -3.26 24.47
CA ALA A 349 -45.49 -2.54 25.15
C ALA A 349 -44.22 -2.37 24.28
N ASN A 350 -44.12 -3.08 23.15
CA ASN A 350 -42.98 -3.10 22.25
C ASN A 350 -41.67 -3.58 22.91
N ASP A 351 -41.76 -4.51 23.86
CA ASP A 351 -40.64 -5.00 24.65
C ASP A 351 -40.10 -6.34 24.09
N VAL A 352 -39.15 -6.25 23.15
CA VAL A 352 -38.55 -7.43 22.49
C VAL A 352 -37.87 -8.37 23.49
N PRO A 353 -37.05 -7.90 24.46
CA PRO A 353 -36.44 -8.77 25.46
C PRO A 353 -37.46 -9.61 26.24
N LEU A 354 -38.57 -9.00 26.69
CA LEU A 354 -39.59 -9.73 27.45
C LEU A 354 -40.41 -10.68 26.56
N ILE A 355 -40.65 -10.32 25.29
CA ILE A 355 -41.30 -11.22 24.32
C ILE A 355 -40.46 -12.49 24.15
N VAL A 356 -39.15 -12.32 23.94
CA VAL A 356 -38.20 -13.43 23.81
C VAL A 356 -38.18 -14.28 25.09
N GLN A 357 -38.15 -13.64 26.27
CA GLN A 357 -38.15 -14.35 27.54
C GLN A 357 -39.43 -15.16 27.78
N GLU A 358 -40.59 -14.62 27.43
CA GLU A 358 -41.88 -15.33 27.55
C GLU A 358 -41.97 -16.49 26.55
N VAL A 359 -41.42 -16.33 25.33
CA VAL A 359 -41.32 -17.44 24.37
C VAL A 359 -40.41 -18.54 24.90
N LEU A 360 -39.23 -18.19 25.44
CA LEU A 360 -38.32 -19.16 26.03
C LEU A 360 -38.87 -19.84 27.28
N ALA A 361 -39.62 -19.12 28.13
CA ALA A 361 -40.23 -19.67 29.33
C ALA A 361 -41.44 -20.58 29.05
N ALA A 362 -41.98 -20.54 27.83
CA ALA A 362 -43.04 -21.43 27.37
C ALA A 362 -42.51 -22.81 26.90
N PHE A 363 -41.18 -22.95 26.74
CA PHE A 363 -40.45 -24.20 26.47
C PHE A 363 -39.64 -24.65 27.69
#